data_AF-A0A7X5ZTJ6-F1
#
_entry.id   AF-A0A7X5ZTJ6-F1
#
_cell.length_a   1.000
_cell.length_b   1.000
_cell.length_c   1.000
_cell.angle_alpha   90.00
_cell.angle_beta   90.00
_cell.angle_gamma   90.00
#
_symmetry.space_group_name_H-M   'P 1'
#
loop_
_entity.id
_entity.type
_entity.pdbx_description
1 polymer ?
#
loop_
_entity_poly.entity_id
_entity_poly.type
_entity_poly.pdbx_seq_one_letter_code
_entity_poly.pdbx_strand_id
1 'polypeptide(L)'
;MMLAYASRTGTRRNLDALRAAGWRLMVSARGVLRTEGFRYALDNGAWTSFQRNEPFDEVAFEGAVALLGPGADWIVLPDIVMGGLASLRFSQKWLERLRHRRALAGQTFMIAVQNGMNPDAVRPLLGPRVGVFVGGDTSWKLATMGRWARLAHARGSICHVGRVNSARRVRLCMATGADSFDGSGVSRFAAALPSVDRARRQTDIENWLARRIA
;
A
#
# COMPACT_ATOMS: atom_id res chain seq x y z
N MET A 1 -0.85 14.45 -8.25
CA MET A 1 -0.53 14.49 -6.81
C MET A 1 -0.55 13.06 -6.28
N MET A 2 0.47 12.63 -5.52
CA MET A 2 0.56 11.26 -4.97
C MET A 2 -0.61 10.97 -4.01
N LEU A 3 -1.23 9.79 -4.14
CA LEU A 3 -2.34 9.36 -3.28
C LEU A 3 -1.82 8.91 -1.92
N ALA A 4 -2.60 9.18 -0.87
CA ALA A 4 -2.26 8.79 0.49
C ALA A 4 -3.39 8.01 1.13
N TYR A 5 -3.03 6.91 1.78
CA TYR A 5 -3.93 6.05 2.52
C TYR A 5 -3.57 6.10 4.00
N ALA A 6 -4.56 6.28 4.86
CA ALA A 6 -4.40 6.14 6.30
C ALA A 6 -4.94 4.79 6.75
N SER A 7 -4.24 4.08 7.64
CA SER A 7 -4.84 2.90 8.28
C SER A 7 -6.16 3.29 8.94
N ARG A 8 -7.21 2.49 8.78
CA ARG A 8 -8.55 2.78 9.31
C ARG A 8 -8.51 3.12 10.81
N THR A 9 -9.14 4.23 11.19
CA THR A 9 -9.33 4.68 12.58
C THR A 9 -10.82 4.91 12.87
N GLY A 10 -11.23 4.83 14.14
CA GLY A 10 -12.62 5.06 14.56
C GLY A 10 -12.91 6.46 15.08
N THR A 11 -11.91 7.31 15.21
CA THR A 11 -12.10 8.63 15.83
C THR A 11 -12.65 9.62 14.81
N ARG A 12 -13.87 10.13 15.01
CA ARG A 12 -14.53 11.11 14.12
C ARG A 12 -13.63 12.29 13.76
N ARG A 13 -12.96 12.88 14.74
CA ARG A 13 -11.99 13.97 14.56
C ARG A 13 -10.87 13.62 13.56
N ASN A 14 -10.32 12.41 13.63
CA ASN A 14 -9.25 11.98 12.73
C ASN A 14 -9.80 11.72 11.32
N LEU A 15 -10.98 11.11 11.23
CA LEU A 15 -11.66 10.89 9.95
C LEU A 15 -11.96 12.21 9.24
N ASP A 16 -12.51 13.20 9.94
CA ASP A 16 -12.82 14.50 9.35
C ASP A 16 -11.56 15.22 8.84
N ALA A 17 -10.45 15.14 9.59
CA ALA A 17 -9.16 15.68 9.16
C ALA A 17 -8.60 14.97 7.90
N LEU A 18 -8.70 13.64 7.84
CA LEU A 18 -8.30 12.87 6.67
C LEU A 18 -9.15 13.22 5.44
N ARG A 19 -10.47 13.39 5.62
CA ARG A 19 -11.40 13.76 4.55
C ARG A 19 -11.06 15.13 3.99
N ALA A 20 -10.86 16.12 4.86
CA ALA A 20 -10.45 17.48 4.47
C ALA A 20 -9.10 17.50 3.74
N ALA A 21 -8.18 16.59 4.08
CA ALA A 21 -6.89 16.45 3.40
C ALA A 21 -6.96 15.65 2.07
N GLY A 22 -8.12 15.08 1.72
CA GLY A 22 -8.29 14.23 0.54
C GLY A 22 -7.61 12.86 0.66
N TRP A 23 -7.38 12.39 1.88
CA TRP A 23 -6.80 11.07 2.13
C TRP A 23 -7.85 9.97 1.94
N ARG A 24 -7.37 8.78 1.61
CA ARG A 24 -8.16 7.55 1.48
C ARG A 24 -7.89 6.64 2.68
N LEU A 25 -8.66 5.55 2.83
CA LEU A 25 -8.43 4.57 3.89
C LEU A 25 -7.77 3.30 3.39
N MET A 26 -6.83 2.78 4.17
CA MET A 26 -6.40 1.39 4.07
C MET A 26 -7.23 0.57 5.06
N VAL A 27 -8.12 -0.28 4.55
CA VAL A 27 -8.92 -1.21 5.36
C VAL A 27 -8.23 -2.57 5.34
N SER A 28 -7.95 -3.15 6.51
CA SER A 28 -7.26 -4.43 6.61
C SER A 28 -8.24 -5.56 6.88
N ALA A 29 -8.04 -6.72 6.25
CA ALA A 29 -8.81 -7.94 6.50
C ALA A 29 -8.76 -8.41 7.96
N ARG A 30 -7.70 -8.06 8.71
CA ARG A 30 -7.57 -8.36 10.15
C ARG A 30 -8.13 -7.25 11.06
N GLY A 31 -8.81 -6.26 10.49
CA GLY A 31 -9.41 -5.14 11.20
C GLY A 31 -10.93 -5.07 11.05
N VAL A 32 -11.51 -3.92 11.42
CA VAL A 32 -12.94 -3.67 11.22
C VAL A 32 -13.20 -3.31 9.76
N LEU A 33 -14.02 -4.12 9.08
CA LEU A 33 -14.38 -3.98 7.66
C LEU A 33 -15.38 -2.84 7.42
N ARG A 34 -14.98 -1.60 7.72
CA ARG A 34 -15.77 -0.38 7.48
C ARG A 34 -14.95 0.66 6.73
N THR A 35 -15.58 1.25 5.72
CA THR A 35 -14.97 2.25 4.83
C THR A 35 -15.17 3.68 5.31
N GLU A 36 -16.10 3.91 6.25
CA GLU A 36 -16.47 5.23 6.78
C GLU A 36 -16.83 6.25 5.66
N GLY A 37 -17.29 5.74 4.51
CA GLY A 37 -17.62 6.53 3.31
C GLY A 37 -16.43 7.04 2.50
N PHE A 38 -15.21 6.60 2.79
CA PHE A 38 -14.01 6.98 2.04
C PHE A 38 -13.82 6.13 0.79
N ARG A 39 -13.07 6.65 -0.20
CA ARG A 39 -12.33 5.78 -1.13
C ARG A 39 -11.29 5.00 -0.33
N TYR A 40 -11.07 3.74 -0.69
CA TYR A 40 -10.22 2.86 0.10
C TYR A 40 -9.49 1.84 -0.76
N ALA A 41 -8.42 1.30 -0.19
CA ALA A 41 -7.75 0.11 -0.65
C ALA A 41 -7.87 -1.00 0.40
N LEU A 42 -7.75 -2.26 -0.05
CA LEU A 42 -7.89 -3.42 0.82
C LEU A 42 -6.52 -4.05 1.08
N ASP A 43 -6.09 -4.02 2.34
CA ASP A 43 -4.91 -4.69 2.86
C ASP A 43 -5.23 -6.14 3.25
N ASN A 44 -4.31 -7.06 2.98
CA ASN A 44 -4.51 -8.48 3.19
C ASN A 44 -4.41 -8.91 4.67
N GLY A 45 -3.84 -8.08 5.53
CA GLY A 45 -3.64 -8.36 6.94
C GLY A 45 -2.46 -9.28 7.31
N ALA A 46 -1.61 -9.66 6.36
CA ALA A 46 -0.47 -10.55 6.59
C ALA A 46 0.50 -10.02 7.66
N TRP A 47 0.70 -8.69 7.70
CA TRP A 47 1.51 -8.05 8.75
C TRP A 47 0.94 -8.28 10.15
N THR A 48 -0.39 -8.24 10.31
CA THR A 48 -1.04 -8.47 11.61
C THR A 48 -0.87 -9.91 12.05
N SER A 49 -1.09 -10.89 11.17
CA SER A 49 -0.83 -12.30 11.46
C SER A 49 0.64 -12.54 11.84
N PHE A 50 1.57 -11.96 11.08
CA PHE A 50 3.00 -12.05 11.36
C PHE A 50 3.35 -11.50 12.76
N GLN A 51 2.82 -10.33 13.14
CA GLN A 51 3.05 -9.75 14.47
C GLN A 51 2.49 -10.58 15.63
N ARG A 52 1.43 -11.36 15.36
CA ARG A 52 0.81 -12.26 16.34
C ARG A 52 1.42 -13.65 16.34
N ASN A 53 2.40 -13.91 15.48
CA ASN A 53 2.97 -15.24 15.26
C ASN A 53 1.88 -16.28 14.88
N GLU A 54 0.92 -15.86 14.07
CA GLU A 54 -0.18 -16.68 13.55
C GLU A 54 0.00 -16.94 12.04
N PRO A 55 -0.55 -18.04 11.50
CA PRO A 55 -0.70 -18.21 10.06
C PRO A 55 -1.50 -17.06 9.42
N PHE A 56 -1.37 -16.92 8.10
CA PHE A 56 -2.22 -16.01 7.33
C PHE A 56 -3.68 -16.44 7.46
N ASP A 57 -4.57 -15.51 7.84
CA ASP A 57 -5.98 -15.80 8.03
C ASP A 57 -6.73 -15.70 6.69
N GLU A 58 -6.77 -16.82 5.98
CA GLU A 58 -7.46 -16.91 4.68
C GLU A 58 -8.95 -16.62 4.78
N VAL A 59 -9.60 -17.01 5.88
CA VAL A 59 -11.04 -16.83 6.09
C VAL A 59 -11.37 -15.34 6.23
N ALA A 60 -10.59 -14.62 7.06
CA ALA A 60 -10.74 -13.18 7.21
C ALA A 60 -10.49 -12.44 5.89
N PHE A 61 -9.45 -12.84 5.14
CA PHE A 61 -9.16 -12.24 3.84
C PHE A 61 -10.27 -12.47 2.82
N GLU A 62 -10.79 -13.69 2.71
CA GLU A 62 -11.91 -14.01 1.82
C GLU A 62 -13.17 -13.22 2.16
N GLY A 63 -13.52 -13.14 3.45
CA GLY A 63 -14.65 -12.33 3.91
C GLY A 63 -14.49 -10.86 3.57
N ALA A 64 -13.27 -10.32 3.73
CA ALA A 64 -12.97 -8.93 3.40
C ALA A 64 -13.05 -8.65 1.89
N VAL A 65 -12.54 -9.56 1.05
CA VAL A 65 -12.64 -9.45 -0.41
C VAL A 65 -14.08 -9.56 -0.87
N ALA A 66 -14.87 -10.48 -0.31
CA ALA A 66 -16.28 -10.62 -0.65
C ALA A 66 -17.08 -9.36 -0.30
N LEU A 67 -16.83 -8.77 0.87
CA LEU A 67 -17.58 -7.61 1.34
C LEU A 67 -17.13 -6.29 0.69
N LEU A 68 -15.82 -6.09 0.55
CA LEU A 68 -15.25 -4.78 0.19
C LEU A 68 -14.45 -4.79 -1.11
N GLY A 69 -14.11 -5.94 -1.66
CA GLY A 69 -13.25 -6.07 -2.85
C GLY A 69 -13.73 -5.29 -4.07
N PRO A 70 -15.01 -5.41 -4.48
CA PRO A 70 -15.51 -4.74 -5.70
C PRO A 70 -15.45 -3.19 -5.65
N GLY A 71 -15.44 -2.61 -4.45
CA GLY A 71 -15.38 -1.15 -4.26
C GLY A 71 -13.97 -0.61 -3.97
N ALA A 72 -12.97 -1.48 -3.82
CA ALA A 72 -11.62 -1.07 -3.49
C ALA A 72 -10.91 -0.44 -4.70
N ASP A 73 -10.03 0.54 -4.45
CA ASP A 73 -9.13 1.07 -5.48
C ASP A 73 -8.20 -0.03 -6.03
N TRP A 74 -7.74 -0.90 -5.13
CA TRP A 74 -6.91 -2.07 -5.38
C TRP A 74 -6.89 -2.97 -4.14
N ILE A 75 -6.49 -4.23 -4.34
CA ILE A 75 -6.43 -5.27 -3.30
C ILE A 75 -5.00 -5.80 -3.21
N VAL A 76 -4.40 -5.79 -2.02
CA VAL A 76 -3.12 -6.46 -1.78
C VAL A 76 -3.34 -7.97 -1.82
N LEU A 77 -2.61 -8.67 -2.66
CA LEU A 77 -2.64 -10.13 -2.69
C LEU A 77 -1.97 -10.68 -1.43
N PRO A 78 -2.44 -11.81 -0.87
CA PRO A 78 -1.79 -12.46 0.26
C PRO A 78 -0.31 -12.71 0.01
N ASP A 79 0.48 -12.44 1.05
CA ASP A 79 1.93 -12.52 1.03
C ASP A 79 2.46 -13.15 2.33
N ILE A 80 3.72 -13.55 2.30
CA ILE A 80 4.45 -14.04 3.46
C ILE A 80 5.49 -12.98 3.79
N VAL A 81 5.34 -12.33 4.94
CA VAL A 81 6.28 -11.30 5.41
C VAL A 81 7.69 -11.90 5.47
N MET A 82 8.64 -11.28 4.77
CA MET A 82 10.03 -11.77 4.59
C MET A 82 10.17 -13.16 3.93
N GLY A 83 9.12 -13.68 3.28
CA GLY A 83 9.10 -15.02 2.69
C GLY A 83 9.71 -15.17 1.29
N GLY A 84 10.39 -14.15 0.75
CA GLY A 84 11.08 -14.20 -0.54
C GLY A 84 10.23 -14.80 -1.68
N LEU A 85 10.79 -15.77 -2.42
CA LEU A 85 10.08 -16.42 -3.55
C LEU A 85 8.85 -17.22 -3.13
N ALA A 86 8.81 -17.76 -1.90
CA ALA A 86 7.62 -18.46 -1.40
C ALA A 86 6.43 -17.50 -1.26
N SER A 87 6.69 -16.26 -0.83
CA SER A 87 5.68 -15.20 -0.80
C SER A 87 5.14 -14.89 -2.20
N LEU A 88 6.01 -14.82 -3.21
CA LEU A 88 5.58 -14.55 -4.59
C LEU A 88 4.65 -15.65 -5.12
N ARG A 89 5.02 -16.92 -4.90
CA ARG A 89 4.18 -18.07 -5.27
C ARG A 89 2.82 -18.05 -4.55
N PHE A 90 2.80 -17.62 -3.29
CA PHE A 90 1.55 -17.48 -2.55
C PHE A 90 0.66 -16.40 -3.17
N SER A 91 1.21 -15.23 -3.48
CA SER A 91 0.47 -14.16 -4.18
C SER A 91 -0.03 -14.60 -5.56
N GLN A 92 0.76 -15.38 -6.31
CA GLN A 92 0.36 -15.92 -7.62
C GLN A 92 -0.87 -16.83 -7.53
N LYS A 93 -0.89 -17.76 -6.56
CA LYS A 93 -2.05 -18.65 -6.32
C LYS A 93 -3.32 -17.86 -6.04
N TRP A 94 -3.21 -16.80 -5.23
CA TRP A 94 -4.33 -15.92 -4.92
C TRP A 94 -4.76 -15.07 -6.11
N LEU A 95 -3.82 -14.58 -6.92
CA LEU A 95 -4.14 -13.83 -8.13
C LEU A 95 -4.98 -14.68 -9.08
N GLU A 96 -4.55 -15.93 -9.34
CA GLU A 96 -5.32 -16.90 -10.12
C GLU A 96 -6.74 -17.09 -9.53
N ARG A 97 -6.84 -17.32 -8.22
CA ARG A 97 -8.13 -17.54 -7.53
C ARG A 97 -9.07 -16.33 -7.61
N LEU A 98 -8.55 -15.10 -7.53
CA LEU A 98 -9.37 -13.89 -7.45
C LEU A 98 -9.72 -13.31 -8.82
N ARG A 99 -8.80 -13.33 -9.79
CA ARG A 99 -8.99 -12.67 -11.10
C ARG A 99 -10.13 -13.26 -11.93
N HIS A 100 -10.51 -14.51 -11.65
CA HIS A 100 -11.60 -15.21 -12.33
C HIS A 100 -12.97 -14.96 -11.69
N ARG A 101 -13.04 -14.26 -10.56
CA ARG A 101 -14.32 -13.94 -9.92
C ARG A 101 -14.99 -12.79 -10.64
N ARG A 102 -16.21 -13.03 -11.14
CA ARG A 102 -17.02 -12.00 -11.82
C ARG A 102 -17.20 -10.72 -11.00
N ALA A 103 -17.38 -10.84 -9.68
CA ALA A 103 -17.54 -9.69 -8.78
C ALA A 103 -16.29 -8.79 -8.71
N LEU A 104 -15.12 -9.30 -9.09
CA LEU A 104 -13.85 -8.57 -9.12
C LEU A 104 -13.41 -8.28 -10.56
N ALA A 105 -14.30 -8.42 -11.54
CA ALA A 105 -14.01 -8.02 -12.91
C ALA A 105 -13.73 -6.52 -12.94
N GLY A 106 -12.55 -6.14 -13.44
CA GLY A 106 -12.12 -4.73 -13.41
C GLY A 106 -11.11 -4.42 -12.31
N GLN A 107 -10.98 -5.28 -11.30
CA GLN A 107 -10.21 -4.97 -10.11
C GLN A 107 -8.71 -4.98 -10.36
N THR A 108 -8.00 -4.09 -9.67
CA THR A 108 -6.54 -4.07 -9.61
C THR A 108 -6.06 -4.85 -8.39
N PHE A 109 -5.09 -5.73 -8.61
CA PHE A 109 -4.41 -6.51 -7.57
C PHE A 109 -2.98 -6.02 -7.38
N MET A 110 -2.44 -6.10 -6.16
CA MET A 110 -1.10 -5.64 -5.85
C MET A 110 -0.26 -6.80 -5.32
N ILE A 111 0.87 -7.06 -5.97
CA ILE A 111 1.85 -8.04 -5.48
C ILE A 111 2.69 -7.36 -4.39
N ALA A 112 2.66 -7.89 -3.16
CA ALA A 112 3.51 -7.41 -2.09
C ALA A 112 4.95 -7.89 -2.29
N VAL A 113 5.84 -6.98 -2.73
CA VAL A 113 7.26 -7.27 -2.88
C VAL A 113 7.97 -7.13 -1.53
N GLN A 114 8.82 -8.10 -1.22
CA GLN A 114 9.50 -8.26 0.07
C GLN A 114 11.01 -8.44 -0.13
N ASN A 115 11.77 -8.36 0.97
CA ASN A 115 13.21 -8.65 1.00
C ASN A 115 13.58 -9.90 0.19
N GLY A 116 14.63 -9.78 -0.63
CA GLY A 116 15.17 -10.89 -1.43
C GLY A 116 14.40 -11.23 -2.71
N MET A 117 13.29 -10.55 -3.02
CA MET A 117 12.60 -10.77 -4.30
C MET A 117 13.37 -10.18 -5.50
N ASN A 118 13.49 -10.97 -6.57
CA ASN A 118 14.06 -10.55 -7.84
C ASN A 118 12.98 -9.89 -8.72
N PRO A 119 13.20 -8.63 -9.21
CA PRO A 119 12.35 -7.98 -10.20
C PRO A 119 11.95 -8.83 -11.40
N ASP A 120 12.84 -9.67 -11.93
CA ASP A 120 12.57 -10.45 -13.14
C ASP A 120 11.59 -11.60 -12.88
N ALA A 121 11.48 -12.08 -11.63
CA ALA A 121 10.46 -13.05 -11.25
C ALA A 121 9.07 -12.40 -11.12
N VAL A 122 9.01 -11.11 -10.78
CA VAL A 122 7.76 -10.36 -10.59
C VAL A 122 7.25 -9.77 -11.91
N ARG A 123 8.16 -9.31 -12.77
CA ARG A 123 7.89 -8.64 -14.06
C ARG A 123 6.79 -9.31 -14.90
N PRO A 124 6.76 -10.65 -15.10
CA PRO A 124 5.78 -11.29 -15.96
C PRO A 124 4.34 -11.18 -15.44
N LEU A 125 4.18 -10.96 -14.14
CA LEU A 125 2.88 -10.88 -13.50
C LEU A 125 2.27 -9.47 -13.58
N LEU A 126 3.09 -8.45 -13.82
CA LEU A 126 2.67 -7.05 -13.81
C LEU A 126 1.99 -6.65 -15.12
N GLY A 127 0.98 -5.79 -14.99
CA GLY A 127 0.20 -5.22 -16.08
C GLY A 127 -0.81 -4.20 -15.58
N PRO A 128 -1.70 -3.68 -16.43
CA PRO A 128 -2.64 -2.61 -16.07
C PRO A 128 -3.53 -2.89 -14.84
N ARG A 129 -3.76 -4.17 -14.51
CA ARG A 129 -4.55 -4.61 -13.34
C ARG A 129 -3.73 -5.36 -12.29
N VAL A 130 -2.41 -5.40 -12.42
CA VAL A 130 -1.51 -6.03 -11.45
C VAL A 130 -0.33 -5.11 -11.18
N GLY A 131 -0.39 -4.42 -10.03
CA GLY A 131 0.61 -3.47 -9.56
C GLY A 131 1.53 -4.04 -8.50
N VAL A 132 2.39 -3.17 -7.96
CA VAL A 132 3.37 -3.49 -6.94
C VAL A 132 3.04 -2.81 -5.62
N PHE A 133 2.97 -3.57 -4.53
CA PHE A 133 2.97 -3.06 -3.17
C PHE A 133 4.35 -3.28 -2.55
N VAL A 134 5.11 -2.21 -2.28
CA VAL A 134 6.45 -2.30 -1.71
C VAL A 134 6.35 -2.50 -0.20
N GLY A 135 6.53 -3.75 0.20
CA GLY A 135 6.66 -4.19 1.59
C GLY A 135 8.10 -4.15 2.07
N GLY A 136 8.47 -5.13 2.89
CA GLY A 136 9.80 -5.31 3.44
C GLY A 136 10.09 -4.46 4.66
N ASP A 137 11.27 -4.66 5.22
CA ASP A 137 11.82 -3.79 6.25
C ASP A 137 12.09 -2.37 5.71
N THR A 138 12.54 -1.47 6.60
CA THR A 138 12.80 -0.08 6.21
C THR A 138 13.99 0.05 5.26
N SER A 139 15.12 -0.59 5.54
CA SER A 139 16.36 -0.38 4.77
C SER A 139 16.21 -0.91 3.35
N TRP A 140 15.66 -2.12 3.20
CA TRP A 140 15.40 -2.73 1.90
C TRP A 140 14.40 -1.91 1.08
N LYS A 141 13.30 -1.48 1.69
CA LYS A 141 12.28 -0.66 1.02
C LYS A 141 12.86 0.64 0.48
N LEU A 142 13.59 1.37 1.32
CA LEU A 142 14.17 2.65 0.91
C LEU A 142 15.23 2.47 -0.19
N ALA A 143 16.01 1.38 -0.15
CA ALA A 143 17.00 1.08 -1.17
C ALA A 143 16.38 0.62 -2.51
N THR A 144 15.18 0.04 -2.51
CA THR A 144 14.63 -0.66 -3.69
C THR A 144 13.36 -0.04 -4.27
N MET A 145 12.62 0.81 -3.54
CA MET A 145 11.30 1.31 -3.99
C MET A 145 11.34 2.00 -5.36
N GLY A 146 12.40 2.76 -5.69
CA GLY A 146 12.53 3.37 -7.01
C GLY A 146 12.81 2.40 -8.15
N ARG A 147 13.38 1.22 -7.86
CA ARG A 147 13.47 0.13 -8.83
C ARG A 147 12.10 -0.48 -9.09
N TRP A 148 11.31 -0.69 -8.04
CA TRP A 148 9.97 -1.25 -8.11
C TRP A 148 8.97 -0.33 -8.80
N ALA A 149 9.01 0.98 -8.50
CA ALA A 149 8.19 1.98 -9.17
C ALA A 149 8.46 2.01 -10.67
N ARG A 150 9.73 2.10 -11.08
CA ARG A 150 10.11 2.03 -12.50
C ARG A 150 9.66 0.74 -13.18
N LEU A 151 9.79 -0.40 -12.50
CA LEU A 151 9.33 -1.68 -13.05
C LEU A 151 7.81 -1.68 -13.25
N ALA A 152 7.03 -1.22 -12.27
CA ALA A 152 5.57 -1.15 -12.36
C ALA A 152 5.14 -0.26 -13.54
N HIS A 153 5.71 0.95 -13.64
CA HIS A 153 5.39 1.88 -14.71
C HIS A 153 5.79 1.35 -16.10
N ALA A 154 6.95 0.68 -16.22
CA ALA A 154 7.36 0.01 -17.46
C ALA A 154 6.42 -1.12 -17.88
N ARG A 155 5.56 -1.61 -16.99
CA ARG A 155 4.53 -2.61 -17.24
C ARG A 155 3.12 -2.01 -17.29
N GLY A 156 3.00 -0.68 -17.28
CA GLY A 156 1.72 0.03 -17.28
C GLY A 156 0.91 -0.16 -16.00
N SER A 157 1.57 -0.46 -14.87
CA SER A 157 0.93 -0.70 -13.58
C SER A 157 1.33 0.34 -12.53
N ILE A 158 0.64 0.33 -11.39
CA ILE A 158 0.88 1.27 -10.29
C ILE A 158 1.81 0.70 -9.22
N CYS A 159 2.49 1.59 -8.49
CA CYS A 159 3.34 1.28 -7.36
C CYS A 159 2.84 1.97 -6.07
N HIS A 160 2.63 1.18 -5.03
CA HIS A 160 2.27 1.63 -3.69
C HIS A 160 3.38 1.31 -2.69
N VAL A 161 3.70 2.22 -1.77
CA VAL A 161 4.71 1.99 -0.72
C VAL A 161 4.06 1.93 0.66
N GLY A 162 4.19 0.79 1.35
CA GLY A 162 3.53 0.63 2.64
C GLY A 162 4.29 1.22 3.83
N ARG A 163 3.59 1.47 4.95
CA ARG A 163 4.18 1.90 6.24
C ARG A 163 5.08 3.15 6.17
N VAL A 164 4.66 4.15 5.40
CA VAL A 164 5.30 5.46 5.23
C VAL A 164 4.76 6.43 6.30
N ASN A 165 5.42 6.44 7.47
CA ASN A 165 4.97 7.19 8.64
C ASN A 165 5.75 8.49 8.91
N SER A 166 6.53 9.01 7.96
CA SER A 166 7.28 10.25 8.14
C SER A 166 7.34 11.10 6.88
N ALA A 167 7.37 12.42 7.06
CA ALA A 167 7.52 13.39 5.97
C ALA A 167 8.73 13.10 5.07
N ARG A 168 9.87 12.70 5.68
CA ARG A 168 11.07 12.30 4.93
C ARG A 168 10.78 11.14 3.98
N ARG A 169 10.06 10.11 4.44
CA ARG A 169 9.74 8.95 3.59
C ARG A 169 8.73 9.30 2.52
N VAL A 170 7.74 10.16 2.81
CA VAL A 170 6.82 10.68 1.78
C VAL A 170 7.57 11.37 0.65
N ARG A 171 8.51 12.27 0.96
CA ARG A 171 9.34 12.93 -0.06
C ARG A 171 10.14 11.94 -0.88
N LEU A 172 10.69 10.90 -0.25
CA LEU A 172 11.39 9.85 -0.99
C LEU A 172 10.45 9.08 -1.91
N CYS A 173 9.23 8.75 -1.48
CA CYS A 173 8.23 8.10 -2.35
C CYS A 173 7.96 8.97 -3.59
N MET A 174 7.80 10.28 -3.42
CA MET A 174 7.65 11.23 -4.54
C MET A 174 8.87 11.22 -5.45
N ALA A 175 10.08 11.32 -4.89
CA ALA A 175 11.34 11.32 -5.62
C ALA A 175 11.52 10.06 -6.48
N THR A 176 11.03 8.93 -5.99
CA THR A 176 11.18 7.63 -6.65
C THR A 176 10.03 7.29 -7.59
N GLY A 177 9.02 8.16 -7.72
CA GLY A 177 7.87 7.94 -8.59
C GLY A 177 6.82 6.95 -8.06
N ALA A 178 6.67 6.81 -6.74
CA ALA A 178 5.55 6.03 -6.21
C ALA A 178 4.21 6.73 -6.50
N ASP A 179 3.19 5.97 -6.88
CA ASP A 179 1.85 6.51 -7.15
C ASP A 179 1.06 6.77 -5.87
N SER A 180 1.35 5.97 -4.83
CA SER A 180 0.67 6.05 -3.55
C SER A 180 1.48 5.49 -2.38
N PHE A 181 1.06 5.83 -1.17
CA PHE A 181 1.61 5.26 0.07
C PHE A 181 0.54 5.09 1.14
N ASP A 182 0.80 4.22 2.12
CA ASP A 182 0.01 4.12 3.34
C ASP A 182 0.81 4.37 4.61
N GLY A 183 0.14 4.83 5.67
CA GLY A 183 0.73 4.94 6.99
C GLY A 183 -0.30 4.91 8.11
N SER A 184 0.11 4.40 9.27
CA SER A 184 -0.66 4.38 10.51
C SER A 184 -0.38 5.59 11.41
N GLY A 185 0.66 6.38 11.12
CA GLY A 185 1.03 7.54 11.94
C GLY A 185 -0.08 8.59 12.00
N VAL A 186 -0.70 8.90 10.86
CA VAL A 186 -1.77 9.91 10.77
C VAL A 186 -3.11 9.44 11.34
N SER A 187 -3.34 8.13 11.39
CA SER A 187 -4.58 7.57 11.93
C SER A 187 -4.55 7.43 13.46
N ARG A 188 -3.35 7.27 14.02
CA ARG A 188 -3.07 7.22 15.46
C ARG A 188 -2.90 8.61 16.08
N PHE A 189 -2.35 9.57 15.33
CA PHE A 189 -2.09 10.92 15.81
C PHE A 189 -2.48 11.97 14.77
N ALA A 190 -3.59 12.68 14.98
CA ALA A 190 -3.98 13.81 14.11
C ALA A 190 -2.86 14.86 13.97
N ALA A 191 -2.03 15.03 15.01
CA ALA A 191 -0.87 15.93 15.01
C ALA A 191 0.22 15.56 13.98
N ALA A 192 0.27 14.30 13.51
CA ALA A 192 1.22 13.90 12.48
C ALA A 192 0.77 14.31 11.07
N LEU A 193 -0.55 14.47 10.84
CA LEU A 193 -1.14 14.73 9.53
C LEU A 193 -0.59 16.01 8.85
N PRO A 194 -0.49 17.18 9.52
CA PRO A 194 -0.02 18.40 8.87
C PRO A 194 1.37 18.28 8.24
N SER A 195 2.32 17.61 8.92
CA SER A 195 3.69 17.47 8.42
C SER A 195 3.78 16.52 7.22
N VAL A 196 3.05 15.40 7.28
CA VAL A 196 3.03 14.37 6.25
C VAL A 196 2.25 14.84 5.02
N ASP A 197 1.11 15.51 5.21
CA ASP A 197 0.33 16.06 4.11
C ASP A 197 1.04 17.22 3.41
N ARG A 198 1.72 18.10 4.16
CA ARG A 198 2.56 19.14 3.56
C ARG A 198 3.66 18.54 2.68
N ALA A 199 4.33 17.50 3.15
CA ALA A 199 5.34 16.80 2.34
C ALA A 199 4.74 16.20 1.06
N ARG A 200 3.54 15.62 1.14
CA ARG A 200 2.82 15.04 -0.02
C ARG A 200 2.43 16.08 -1.07
N ARG A 201 2.12 17.31 -0.64
CA ARG A 201 1.74 18.42 -1.53
C ARG A 201 2.93 19.18 -2.12
N GLN A 202 4.15 18.97 -1.62
CA GLN A 202 5.36 19.62 -2.12
C GLN A 202 5.85 18.92 -3.38
N THR A 203 5.60 19.51 -4.55
CA THR A 203 6.04 18.98 -5.84
C THR A 203 7.54 19.16 -6.12
N ASP A 204 8.21 20.11 -5.44
CA ASP A 204 9.65 20.35 -5.59
C ASP A 204 10.46 19.80 -4.41
N ILE A 205 11.25 18.76 -4.68
CA ILE A 205 12.29 18.27 -3.79
C ILE A 205 13.50 19.22 -3.76
N GLU A 206 13.81 19.86 -4.90
CA GLU A 206 14.94 20.78 -5.05
C GLU A 206 14.82 22.00 -4.13
N ASN A 207 13.64 22.62 -4.07
CA ASN A 207 13.37 23.74 -3.16
C ASN A 207 13.46 23.34 -1.67
N TRP A 208 13.21 22.08 -1.32
CA TRP A 208 13.37 21.61 0.05
C TRP A 208 14.84 21.34 0.43
N LEU A 209 15.63 20.78 -0.50
CA LEU A 209 17.06 20.58 -0.29
C LEU A 209 17.81 21.92 -0.19
N ALA A 210 17.46 22.89 -1.06
CA ALA A 210 18.05 24.23 -1.05
C ALA A 210 17.86 24.97 0.29
N ARG A 211 16.67 24.86 0.90
CA ARG A 211 16.36 25.49 2.20
C ARG A 211 17.03 24.83 3.41
N ARG A 212 17.75 23.73 3.21
CA ARG A 212 18.37 22.95 4.29
C ARG A 212 19.90 22.96 4.24
N ILE A 213 20.45 23.49 3.15
CA ILE A 213 21.89 23.73 2.93
C ILE A 213 22.22 25.23 3.12
N ALA A 214 21.20 26.09 3.14
CA ALA A 214 21.29 27.49 3.55
C ALA A 214 21.18 27.65 5.07
#